data_AF-A0A7R9AF39-F1
#
_entry.id   AF-A0A7R9AF39-F1
#
_cell.length_a   1.000
_cell.length_b   1.000
_cell.length_c   1.000
_cell.angle_alpha   90.00
_cell.angle_beta   90.00
_cell.angle_gamma   90.00
#
_symmetry.space_group_name_H-M   'P 1'
#
loop_
_entity.id
_entity.type
_entity.pdbx_description
1 polymer ?
#
loop_
_entity_poly.entity_id
_entity_poly.type
_entity_poly.pdbx_seq_one_letter_code
_entity_poly.pdbx_strand_id
1 'polypeptide(L)'
;MGLSRPHSSAPSITRRTDQCSPSASPDLATDGSKLSAMGADGCSRSLMSRQPFRACFRRDLASGKVGVFQVLLAVTCFVLVLVTGLLLGHYAWKSKSPSGPPLIDSQALIDEINATNIAAYLRNLTLTPHLAGREQELANAEWIRDSWATWGLDSVRVVPYRVLLSYPDPERLNKAIHFF
;
A
#
# COMPACT_ATOMS: atom_id res chain seq x y z
N MET A 1 50.25 -27.47 47.13
CA MET A 1 49.26 -26.57 47.74
C MET A 1 48.29 -26.17 46.64
N GLY A 2 47.13 -26.82 46.61
CA GLY A 2 46.10 -26.60 45.60
C GLY A 2 45.18 -25.46 46.01
N LEU A 3 44.69 -24.72 45.04
CA LEU A 3 43.54 -23.83 45.22
C LEU A 3 42.55 -24.10 44.08
N SER A 4 41.42 -24.64 44.52
CA SER A 4 40.29 -25.15 43.76
C SER A 4 39.50 -24.03 43.09
N ARG A 5 39.11 -24.23 41.83
CA ARG A 5 38.09 -23.40 41.15
C ARG A 5 36.68 -23.84 41.60
N PRO A 6 35.75 -22.94 41.90
CA PRO A 6 34.39 -23.32 42.24
C PRO A 6 33.60 -23.71 40.99
N HIS A 7 32.98 -24.89 41.05
CA HIS A 7 31.88 -25.30 40.18
C HIS A 7 30.65 -24.42 40.47
N SER A 8 30.17 -23.68 39.47
CA SER A 8 28.85 -23.05 39.52
C SER A 8 27.86 -23.88 38.70
N SER A 9 26.92 -24.47 39.41
CA SER A 9 25.82 -25.30 38.96
C SER A 9 24.84 -24.52 38.06
N ALA A 10 24.47 -25.13 36.94
CA ALA A 10 23.39 -24.66 36.07
C ALA A 10 22.02 -25.11 36.65
N PRO A 11 21.01 -24.23 36.74
CA PRO A 11 19.67 -24.66 37.11
C PRO A 11 18.91 -25.24 35.91
N SER A 12 18.27 -26.37 36.18
CA SER A 12 17.46 -27.21 35.30
C SER A 12 16.22 -26.51 34.76
N ILE A 13 16.00 -26.73 33.46
CA ILE A 13 14.83 -26.37 32.66
C ILE A 13 13.54 -26.93 33.27
N THR A 14 12.57 -26.07 33.55
CA THR A 14 11.14 -26.45 33.63
C THR A 14 10.36 -25.72 32.54
N ARG A 15 9.90 -26.48 31.54
CA ARG A 15 8.95 -26.04 30.50
C ARG A 15 7.64 -25.63 31.17
N ARG A 16 7.25 -24.37 31.04
CA ARG A 16 5.85 -23.94 31.16
C ARG A 16 5.33 -23.64 29.76
N THR A 17 4.56 -24.57 29.23
CA THR A 17 3.82 -24.44 27.97
C THR A 17 2.47 -23.80 28.26
N ASP A 18 2.39 -22.48 28.18
CA ASP A 18 1.10 -21.77 28.21
C ASP A 18 0.93 -20.96 26.92
N GLN A 19 0.22 -21.61 25.98
CA GLN A 19 -0.88 -21.09 25.17
C GLN A 19 -0.70 -19.74 24.44
N CYS A 20 -0.56 -19.83 23.11
CA CYS A 20 -1.05 -18.81 22.18
C CYS A 20 -2.26 -19.39 21.42
N SER A 21 -3.44 -18.81 21.63
CA SER A 21 -4.64 -19.07 20.83
C SER A 21 -4.65 -18.20 19.56
N PRO A 22 -5.12 -18.71 18.40
CA PRO A 22 -5.28 -17.92 17.20
C PRO A 22 -6.62 -17.16 17.19
N SER A 23 -6.56 -15.87 16.90
CA SER A 23 -7.72 -15.00 16.69
C SER A 23 -8.43 -15.34 15.37
N ALA A 24 -9.72 -15.61 15.45
CA ALA A 24 -10.61 -15.87 14.31
C ALA A 24 -11.00 -14.58 13.59
N SER A 25 -10.96 -14.61 12.25
CA SER A 25 -11.61 -13.64 11.36
C SER A 25 -13.08 -14.05 11.12
N PRO A 26 -14.03 -13.12 10.94
CA PRO A 26 -15.34 -13.44 10.43
C PRO A 26 -15.46 -13.18 8.93
N ASP A 27 -15.93 -14.21 8.23
CA ASP A 27 -16.36 -14.22 6.83
C ASP A 27 -17.60 -13.31 6.63
N LEU A 28 -17.64 -12.54 5.54
CA LEU A 28 -18.83 -11.81 5.11
C LEU A 28 -19.32 -12.35 3.77
N ALA A 29 -20.49 -12.96 3.84
CA ALA A 29 -21.20 -13.62 2.76
C ALA A 29 -21.69 -12.66 1.67
N THR A 30 -21.51 -13.09 0.42
CA THR A 30 -22.27 -12.69 -0.77
C THR A 30 -23.74 -13.10 -0.67
N ASP A 31 -24.65 -12.16 -0.89
CA ASP A 31 -26.04 -12.44 -1.28
C ASP A 31 -26.32 -11.78 -2.64
N GLY A 32 -26.46 -12.63 -3.65
CA GLY A 32 -27.08 -12.29 -4.91
C GLY A 32 -28.53 -12.73 -4.87
N SER A 33 -29.45 -11.77 -4.90
CA SER A 33 -30.86 -12.07 -5.18
C SER A 33 -31.62 -10.79 -5.57
N LYS A 34 -31.93 -10.65 -6.86
CA LYS A 34 -33.30 -10.58 -7.39
C LYS A 34 -33.36 -10.08 -8.83
N LEU A 35 -33.53 -11.05 -9.71
CA LEU A 35 -34.27 -10.94 -10.96
C LEU A 35 -35.77 -10.89 -10.63
N SER A 36 -36.45 -9.81 -11.00
CA SER A 36 -37.91 -9.75 -11.25
C SER A 36 -38.07 -8.82 -12.46
N ALA A 37 -38.31 -9.33 -13.66
CA ALA A 37 -39.58 -9.82 -14.18
C ALA A 37 -40.65 -8.71 -14.32
N MET A 38 -40.90 -8.37 -15.60
CA MET A 38 -42.20 -8.30 -16.27
C MET A 38 -43.23 -7.26 -15.79
N GLY A 39 -43.52 -6.30 -16.68
CA GLY A 39 -44.66 -5.41 -16.59
C GLY A 39 -44.90 -4.72 -17.93
N ALA A 40 -45.53 -5.44 -18.85
CA ALA A 40 -46.16 -4.90 -20.05
C ALA A 40 -47.67 -4.87 -19.80
N ASP A 41 -48.31 -3.72 -20.02
CA ASP A 41 -49.73 -3.45 -20.26
C ASP A 41 -49.84 -1.90 -20.33
N GLY A 42 -50.57 -1.21 -21.18
CA GLY A 42 -51.54 -1.59 -22.18
C GLY A 42 -52.01 -0.33 -22.92
N CYS A 43 -52.33 -0.55 -24.19
CA CYS A 43 -53.13 0.22 -25.14
C CYS A 43 -53.95 1.43 -24.63
N SER A 44 -53.77 2.59 -25.28
CA SER A 44 -54.90 3.47 -25.62
C SER A 44 -54.71 4.10 -26.99
N ARG A 45 -55.62 3.72 -27.88
CA ARG A 45 -55.85 4.27 -29.23
C ARG A 45 -56.31 5.72 -29.13
N SER A 46 -55.68 6.59 -29.91
CA SER A 46 -56.41 7.63 -30.62
C SER A 46 -56.08 7.51 -32.10
N LEU A 47 -57.07 7.01 -32.83
CA LEU A 47 -57.12 6.97 -34.28
C LEU A 47 -57.45 8.38 -34.78
N MET A 48 -56.53 9.03 -35.51
CA MET A 48 -56.96 10.01 -36.49
C MET A 48 -56.10 9.99 -37.75
N SER A 49 -56.76 9.50 -38.80
CA SER A 49 -56.64 9.90 -40.20
C SER A 49 -55.28 9.81 -40.91
N ARG A 50 -55.15 8.71 -41.67
CA ARG A 50 -55.00 8.71 -43.13
C ARG A 50 -54.31 9.92 -43.78
N GLN A 51 -53.09 9.70 -44.28
CA GLN A 51 -52.64 10.11 -45.62
C GLN A 51 -51.60 9.08 -46.11
N PRO A 52 -51.83 8.34 -47.20
CA PRO A 52 -50.87 7.40 -47.75
C PRO A 52 -50.29 7.95 -49.05
N PHE A 53 -49.08 8.48 -49.05
CA PHE A 53 -48.33 8.60 -50.30
C PHE A 53 -46.88 8.26 -50.06
N ARG A 54 -46.60 6.98 -50.33
CA ARG A 54 -45.36 6.42 -50.89
C ARG A 54 -44.30 7.48 -51.18
N ALA A 55 -43.46 7.79 -50.20
CA ALA A 55 -42.14 8.30 -50.50
C ALA A 55 -41.31 7.08 -50.92
N CYS A 56 -41.23 6.88 -52.23
CA CYS A 56 -40.21 6.04 -52.85
C CYS A 56 -38.87 6.57 -52.34
N PHE A 57 -38.24 5.88 -51.39
CA PHE A 57 -36.91 6.19 -50.93
C PHE A 57 -35.90 5.74 -51.99
N ARG A 58 -35.96 6.41 -53.13
CA ARG A 58 -34.88 6.44 -54.09
C ARG A 58 -33.84 7.37 -53.47
N ARG A 59 -32.89 6.81 -52.73
CA ARG A 59 -31.59 7.47 -52.53
C ARG A 59 -30.93 7.49 -53.89
N ASP A 60 -31.23 8.53 -54.66
CA ASP A 60 -30.46 8.90 -55.83
C ASP A 60 -29.02 9.14 -55.36
N LEU A 61 -28.15 8.23 -55.77
CA LEU A 61 -26.70 8.35 -55.71
C LEU A 61 -26.28 9.40 -56.75
N ALA A 62 -26.45 10.68 -56.43
CA ALA A 62 -26.03 11.74 -57.34
C ALA A 62 -25.67 13.03 -56.59
N SER A 63 -24.44 13.07 -56.06
CA SER A 63 -23.56 14.24 -56.08
C SER A 63 -22.32 13.94 -55.23
N GLY A 64 -21.22 13.59 -55.90
CA GLY A 64 -19.91 13.34 -55.26
C GLY A 64 -19.35 14.54 -54.48
N LYS A 65 -20.01 15.69 -54.47
CA LYS A 65 -19.67 16.84 -53.62
C LYS A 65 -20.45 16.82 -52.30
N VAL A 66 -21.72 16.45 -52.29
CA VAL A 66 -22.54 16.44 -51.05
C VAL A 66 -22.07 15.35 -50.09
N GLY A 67 -21.65 14.18 -50.60
CA GLY A 67 -21.06 13.12 -49.76
C GLY A 67 -19.74 13.54 -49.12
N VAL A 68 -18.86 14.19 -49.88
CA VAL A 68 -17.56 14.67 -49.37
C VAL A 68 -17.74 15.81 -48.37
N PHE A 69 -18.63 16.77 -48.62
CA PHE A 69 -18.93 17.83 -47.64
C PHE A 69 -19.54 17.29 -46.35
N GLN A 70 -20.42 16.30 -46.43
CA GLN A 70 -21.00 15.64 -45.24
C GLN A 70 -19.94 14.85 -44.45
N VAL A 71 -19.03 14.15 -45.14
CA VAL A 71 -17.90 13.46 -44.50
C VAL A 71 -16.93 14.46 -43.87
N LEU A 72 -16.60 15.57 -44.54
CA LEU A 72 -15.75 16.62 -43.98
C LEU A 72 -16.38 17.30 -42.76
N LEU A 73 -17.69 17.56 -42.79
CA LEU A 73 -18.43 18.10 -41.63
C LEU A 73 -18.46 17.11 -40.47
N ALA A 74 -18.66 15.82 -40.75
CA ALA A 74 -18.60 14.78 -39.72
C ALA A 74 -17.20 14.65 -39.09
N VAL A 75 -16.14 14.67 -39.91
CA VAL A 75 -14.75 14.60 -39.44
C VAL A 75 -14.39 15.84 -38.62
N THR A 76 -14.78 17.04 -39.05
CA THR A 76 -14.53 18.27 -38.30
C THR A 76 -15.28 18.29 -36.96
N CYS A 77 -16.56 17.91 -36.93
CA CYS A 77 -17.30 17.75 -35.67
C CYS A 77 -16.64 16.70 -34.75
N PHE A 78 -16.18 15.57 -35.30
CA PHE A 78 -15.49 14.53 -34.52
C PHE A 78 -14.19 15.05 -33.92
N VAL A 79 -13.39 15.79 -34.68
CA VAL A 79 -12.16 16.43 -34.19
C VAL A 79 -12.49 17.46 -33.11
N LEU A 80 -13.54 18.27 -33.27
CA LEU A 80 -13.97 19.24 -32.25
C LEU A 80 -14.42 18.56 -30.96
N VAL A 81 -15.16 17.45 -31.04
CA VAL A 81 -15.55 16.65 -29.87
C VAL A 81 -14.34 16.01 -29.18
N LEU A 82 -13.38 15.49 -29.94
CA LEU A 82 -12.14 14.96 -29.36
C LEU A 82 -11.30 16.04 -28.70
N VAL A 83 -11.13 17.21 -29.34
CA VAL A 83 -10.37 18.33 -28.77
C VAL A 83 -11.05 18.83 -27.49
N THR A 84 -12.36 19.07 -27.52
CA THR A 84 -13.10 19.52 -26.34
C THR A 84 -13.08 18.48 -25.22
N GLY A 85 -13.24 17.19 -25.53
CA GLY A 85 -13.11 16.10 -24.57
C GLY A 85 -11.69 15.98 -23.98
N LEU A 86 -10.64 16.16 -24.78
CA LEU A 86 -9.26 16.14 -24.31
C LEU A 86 -8.93 17.34 -23.44
N LEU A 87 -9.44 18.53 -23.77
CA LEU A 87 -9.32 19.72 -22.94
C LEU A 87 -10.05 19.50 -21.61
N LEU A 88 -11.32 19.08 -21.64
CA LEU A 88 -12.09 18.83 -20.42
C LEU A 88 -11.45 17.75 -19.55
N GLY A 89 -10.93 16.67 -20.14
CA GLY A 89 -10.18 15.64 -19.41
C GLY A 89 -8.89 16.17 -18.81
N HIS A 90 -8.13 16.98 -19.54
CA HIS A 90 -6.90 17.60 -19.05
C HIS A 90 -7.17 18.56 -17.88
N TYR A 91 -8.25 19.34 -17.96
CA TYR A 91 -8.63 20.28 -16.89
C TYR A 91 -9.33 19.59 -15.70
N ALA A 92 -10.06 18.49 -15.91
CA ALA A 92 -10.75 17.75 -14.85
C ALA A 92 -9.85 16.78 -14.05
N TRP A 93 -8.66 16.45 -14.57
CA TRP A 93 -7.69 15.56 -13.90
C TRP A 93 -7.19 16.11 -12.56
N LYS A 94 -7.23 17.42 -12.33
CA LYS A 94 -6.89 18.02 -11.03
C LYS A 94 -8.09 18.09 -10.08
N SER A 95 -8.76 16.98 -9.87
CA SER A 95 -9.68 16.84 -8.73
C SER A 95 -8.88 16.39 -7.51
N LYS A 96 -8.42 17.36 -6.69
CA LYS A 96 -8.01 17.07 -5.31
C LYS A 96 -9.25 16.59 -4.57
N SER A 97 -9.33 15.30 -4.26
CA SER A 97 -10.40 14.73 -3.43
C SER A 97 -10.15 15.12 -1.97
N PRO A 98 -11.02 15.93 -1.32
CA PRO A 98 -10.93 16.19 0.10
C PRO A 98 -12.01 15.35 0.81
N SER A 99 -11.72 14.09 1.09
CA SER A 99 -12.54 13.30 2.01
C SER A 99 -11.71 12.19 2.64
N GLY A 100 -10.93 12.55 3.65
CA GLY A 100 -10.20 11.65 4.53
C GLY A 100 -9.59 12.42 5.70
N PRO A 101 -9.25 11.75 6.83
CA PRO A 101 -8.40 12.34 7.88
C PRO A 101 -7.16 12.97 7.23
N PRO A 102 -6.52 14.01 7.83
CA PRO A 102 -5.50 14.81 7.16
C PRO A 102 -4.53 13.88 6.45
N LEU A 103 -4.62 13.84 5.12
CA LEU A 103 -3.72 13.03 4.33
C LEU A 103 -2.35 13.58 4.65
N ILE A 104 -1.52 12.78 5.30
CA ILE A 104 -0.11 13.07 5.49
C ILE A 104 0.40 13.48 4.12
N ASP A 105 0.83 14.73 4.00
CA ASP A 105 1.36 15.23 2.75
C ASP A 105 2.65 14.45 2.47
N SER A 106 2.54 13.51 1.55
CA SER A 106 3.63 12.59 1.23
C SER A 106 4.88 13.35 0.76
N GLN A 107 4.71 14.53 0.16
CA GLN A 107 5.85 15.34 -0.26
C GLN A 107 6.50 16.05 0.91
N ALA A 108 5.71 16.63 1.82
CA ALA A 108 6.25 17.22 3.04
C ALA A 108 7.04 16.20 3.87
N LEU A 109 6.60 14.94 3.91
CA LEU A 109 7.34 13.85 4.57
C LEU A 109 8.67 13.55 3.87
N ILE A 110 8.67 13.44 2.54
CA ILE A 110 9.89 13.15 1.77
C ILE A 110 10.90 14.30 1.90
N ASP A 111 10.41 15.55 1.88
CA ASP A 111 11.24 16.74 2.00
C ASP A 111 11.93 16.87 3.37
N GLU A 112 11.32 16.33 4.44
CA GLU A 112 11.90 16.31 5.79
C GLU A 112 13.01 15.25 5.95
N ILE A 113 13.10 14.26 5.05
CA ILE A 113 14.14 13.21 5.12
C ILE A 113 15.50 13.81 4.74
N ASN A 114 16.38 13.97 5.73
CA ASN A 114 17.68 14.60 5.57
C ASN A 114 18.85 13.59 5.60
N ALA A 115 19.67 13.59 4.53
CA ALA A 115 20.83 12.69 4.40
C ALA A 115 21.94 12.92 5.45
N THR A 116 22.13 14.17 5.90
CA THR A 116 23.12 14.52 6.94
C THR A 116 22.72 13.94 8.29
N ASN A 117 21.42 13.99 8.64
CA ASN A 117 20.90 13.37 9.85
C ASN A 117 21.09 11.84 9.82
N ILE A 118 20.78 11.19 8.68
CA ILE A 118 20.99 9.75 8.49
C ILE A 118 22.47 9.38 8.69
N ALA A 119 23.38 10.14 8.09
CA ALA A 119 24.83 9.90 8.23
C ALA A 119 25.29 10.06 9.70
N ALA A 120 24.79 11.06 10.41
CA ALA A 120 25.11 11.28 11.83
C ALA A 120 24.58 10.14 12.72
N TYR A 121 23.33 9.70 12.51
CA TYR A 121 22.74 8.58 13.24
C TYR A 121 23.47 7.27 12.95
N LEU A 122 23.79 7.00 11.68
CA LEU A 122 24.55 5.80 11.31
C LEU A 122 25.92 5.80 11.97
N ARG A 123 26.62 6.94 11.96
CA ARG A 123 27.92 7.07 12.64
C ARG A 123 27.78 6.73 14.12
N ASN A 124 26.77 7.26 14.81
CA ASN A 124 26.55 7.02 16.24
C ASN A 124 26.26 5.55 16.54
N LEU A 125 25.36 4.91 15.76
CA LEU A 125 24.95 3.52 15.95
C LEU A 125 26.06 2.49 15.63
N THR A 126 27.06 2.89 14.85
CA THR A 126 28.16 2.01 14.40
C THR A 126 29.49 2.25 15.12
N LEU A 127 29.56 3.16 16.09
CA LEU A 127 30.79 3.45 16.84
C LEU A 127 31.34 2.23 17.58
N THR A 128 30.46 1.36 18.10
CA THR A 128 30.84 0.20 18.89
C THR A 128 30.15 -1.07 18.40
N PRO A 129 30.80 -2.25 18.51
CA PRO A 129 30.16 -3.51 18.21
C PRO A 129 29.02 -3.76 19.22
N HIS A 130 27.79 -3.87 18.72
CA HIS A 130 26.56 -4.04 19.51
C HIS A 130 26.04 -5.47 19.34
N LEU A 131 26.83 -6.43 19.80
CA LEU A 131 26.49 -7.85 19.74
C LEU A 131 25.28 -8.14 20.63
N ALA A 132 24.39 -9.05 20.20
CA ALA A 132 23.13 -9.30 20.89
C ALA A 132 23.32 -9.68 22.38
N GLY A 133 22.43 -9.25 23.27
CA GLY A 133 22.51 -9.56 24.70
C GLY A 133 23.75 -9.00 25.41
N ARG A 134 24.44 -8.01 24.84
CA ARG A 134 25.54 -7.26 25.48
C ARG A 134 25.07 -5.86 25.87
N GLU A 135 25.80 -5.22 26.78
CA GLU A 135 25.45 -3.89 27.32
C GLU A 135 25.42 -2.80 26.23
N GLN A 136 26.27 -2.92 25.20
CA GLN A 136 26.31 -1.95 24.09
C GLN A 136 25.04 -1.98 23.24
N GLU A 137 24.45 -3.17 23.02
CA GLU A 137 23.17 -3.29 22.32
C GLU A 137 22.04 -2.65 23.15
N LEU A 138 22.05 -2.85 24.46
CA LEU A 138 21.08 -2.24 25.37
C LEU A 138 21.18 -0.70 25.34
N ALA A 139 22.38 -0.15 25.41
CA ALA A 139 22.58 1.30 25.33
C ALA A 139 22.05 1.90 24.02
N ASN A 140 22.25 1.20 22.90
CA ASN A 140 21.68 1.61 21.60
C ASN A 140 20.14 1.54 21.62
N ALA A 141 19.56 0.50 22.19
CA ALA A 141 18.10 0.36 22.31
C ALA A 141 17.48 1.47 23.18
N GLU A 142 18.15 1.87 24.26
CA GLU A 142 17.74 2.98 25.11
C GLU A 142 17.87 4.32 24.40
N TRP A 143 18.96 4.54 23.65
CA TRP A 143 19.12 5.74 22.83
C TRP A 143 18.01 5.88 21.78
N ILE A 144 17.63 4.78 21.11
CA ILE A 144 16.50 4.77 20.17
C ILE A 144 15.18 5.06 20.88
N ARG A 145 14.93 4.44 22.04
CA ARG A 145 13.74 4.68 22.87
C ARG A 145 13.59 6.16 23.18
N ASP A 146 14.66 6.78 23.67
CA ASP A 146 14.66 8.18 24.10
C ASP A 146 14.52 9.13 22.90
N SER A 147 15.14 8.79 21.77
CA SER A 147 14.98 9.54 20.52
C SER A 147 13.53 9.53 20.03
N TRP A 148 12.89 8.35 20.00
CA TRP A 148 11.49 8.23 19.58
C TRP A 148 10.52 8.94 20.52
N ALA A 149 10.76 8.86 21.84
CA ALA A 149 9.97 9.62 22.81
C ALA A 149 10.12 11.13 22.57
N THR A 150 11.34 11.60 22.27
CA THR A 150 11.62 13.01 21.97
C THR A 150 10.94 13.48 20.67
N TRP A 151 10.84 12.62 19.66
CA TRP A 151 10.17 12.93 18.39
C TRP A 151 8.63 12.89 18.45
N GLY A 152 8.07 12.55 19.61
CA GLY A 152 6.62 12.62 19.84
C GLY A 152 5.85 11.34 19.52
N LEU A 153 6.50 10.15 19.56
CA LEU A 153 5.76 8.90 19.55
C LEU A 153 5.02 8.70 20.88
N ASP A 154 3.73 8.34 20.80
CA ASP A 154 2.85 8.25 21.98
C ASP A 154 3.30 7.23 23.03
N SER A 155 3.74 6.05 22.60
CA SER A 155 4.11 4.95 23.49
C SER A 155 5.37 4.24 22.98
N VAL A 156 6.49 4.47 23.68
CA VAL A 156 7.77 3.86 23.37
C VAL A 156 8.26 3.02 24.56
N ARG A 157 8.59 1.76 24.32
CA ARG A 157 9.07 0.84 25.38
C ARG A 157 10.10 -0.15 24.84
N VAL A 158 11.09 -0.47 25.67
CA VAL A 158 12.03 -1.57 25.40
C VAL A 158 11.45 -2.85 26.01
N VAL A 159 11.27 -3.90 25.20
CA VAL A 159 10.66 -5.17 25.64
C VAL A 159 11.72 -6.27 25.67
N PRO A 160 12.13 -6.76 26.86
CA PRO A 160 13.15 -7.79 26.96
C PRO A 160 12.57 -9.19 26.74
N TYR A 161 13.35 -10.05 26.07
CA TYR A 161 13.06 -11.48 25.93
C TYR A 161 14.26 -12.32 26.35
N ARG A 162 13.99 -13.50 26.92
CA ARG A 162 15.03 -14.49 27.23
C ARG A 162 15.11 -15.48 26.07
N VAL A 163 16.12 -15.32 25.24
CA VAL A 163 16.39 -16.19 24.09
C VAL A 163 17.71 -16.93 24.30
N LEU A 164 17.84 -18.10 23.69
CA LEU A 164 19.10 -18.85 23.70
C LEU A 164 20.04 -18.24 22.65
N LEU A 165 21.14 -17.64 23.11
CA LEU A 165 22.20 -17.10 22.25
C LEU A 165 23.42 -18.02 22.31
N SER A 166 24.13 -18.14 21.19
CA SER A 166 25.40 -18.87 21.11
C SER A 166 26.55 -17.90 20.84
N TYR A 167 27.55 -17.93 21.72
CA TYR A 167 28.78 -17.17 21.57
C TYR A 167 29.99 -18.10 21.51
N PRO A 168 31.05 -17.70 20.78
CA PRO A 168 32.31 -18.41 20.86
C PRO A 168 32.90 -18.31 22.27
N ASP A 169 33.69 -19.31 22.64
CA ASP A 169 34.45 -19.30 23.88
C ASP A 169 35.57 -18.26 23.78
N PRO A 170 35.63 -17.25 24.67
CA PRO A 170 36.67 -16.22 24.62
C PRO A 170 38.08 -16.76 24.88
N GLU A 171 38.21 -17.89 25.59
CA GLU A 171 39.50 -18.51 25.89
C GLU A 171 39.93 -19.54 24.84
N ARG A 172 39.00 -20.01 24.00
CA ARG A 172 39.27 -21.07 23.02
C ARG A 172 38.80 -20.68 21.62
N LEU A 173 39.77 -20.28 20.80
CA LEU A 173 39.55 -19.96 19.39
C LEU A 173 39.08 -21.18 18.58
N ASN A 174 38.22 -20.92 17.61
CA ASN A 174 37.82 -21.92 16.62
C ASN A 174 39.01 -22.26 15.72
N LYS A 175 39.26 -23.55 15.49
CA LYS A 175 40.27 -23.99 14.52
C LYS A 175 39.72 -23.76 13.12
N ALA A 176 40.28 -22.79 12.39
CA ALA A 176 40.02 -22.67 10.96
C ALA A 176 40.81 -23.76 10.22
N ILE A 177 40.11 -24.68 9.57
CA ILE A 177 40.75 -25.64 8.66
C ILE A 177 40.93 -24.92 7.32
N HIS A 178 42.16 -24.50 7.05
CA HIS A 178 42.53 -23.89 5.78
C HIS A 178 42.71 -25.01 4.76
N PHE A 179 41.73 -25.21 3.88
CA PHE A 179 41.84 -26.10 2.72
C PHE A 179 42.30 -25.27 1.52
N PHE A 180 43.59 -25.35 1.19
CA PHE A 180 44.16 -24.97 -0.11
C PHE A 180 45.21 -26.01 -0.48
#